data_AF-A0A5E4HI91-F1
#
_entry.id   AF-A0A5E4HI91-F1
#
_cell.length_a   1.000
_cell.length_b   1.000
_cell.length_c   1.000
_cell.angle_alpha   90.00
_cell.angle_beta   90.00
_cell.angle_gamma   90.00
#
_symmetry.space_group_name_H-M   'P 1'
#
loop_
_entity.id
_entity.type
_entity.pdbx_description
1 polymer ?
#
loop_
_entity_poly.entity_id
_entity_poly.type
_entity_poly.pdbx_seq_one_letter_code
_entity_poly.pdbx_strand_id
1 'polypeptide(L)'
;MSNVLDYGVNGSFPSKVGGLGTTVKYFPRPLGPSIGVAPLTPSSTSAVGALILPAANVFNGQLFNVLAGGSFGSDTGDPSGTVTIQLFAVTGTLASPTYTALASTGAITPTYAAAYGWALDVTLVGDNNSGVLGGYYDAIARGILVNSSHKVTDAVISGLNFNTGNVGLGQGAVMGFVVGATFGTSDATNTASLFEFTIES
;
A
#
# COMPACT_ATOMS: atom_id res chain seq x y z
N MET A 1 13.04 -0.02 -15.75
CA MET A 1 12.58 -0.28 -14.37
C MET A 1 12.55 -1.77 -14.20
N SER A 2 13.22 -2.28 -13.16
CA SER A 2 13.16 -3.71 -12.78
C SER A 2 12.40 -3.84 -11.48
N ASN A 3 11.47 -4.80 -11.40
CA ASN A 3 10.77 -5.13 -10.17
C ASN A 3 11.79 -5.65 -9.15
N VAL A 4 11.94 -4.94 -8.04
CA VAL A 4 12.87 -5.30 -6.97
C VAL A 4 12.19 -6.20 -5.95
N LEU A 5 10.90 -5.94 -5.68
CA LEU A 5 10.08 -6.72 -4.74
C LEU A 5 8.61 -6.70 -5.14
N ASP A 6 7.96 -7.87 -4.98
CA ASP A 6 6.56 -8.10 -5.36
C ASP A 6 5.77 -8.71 -4.19
N TYR A 7 4.53 -8.27 -4.03
CA TYR A 7 3.63 -8.74 -2.97
C TYR A 7 3.07 -10.15 -3.24
N GLY A 8 3.26 -10.69 -4.44
CA GLY A 8 2.76 -11.98 -4.91
C GLY A 8 1.33 -11.92 -5.44
N VAL A 9 0.77 -10.73 -5.64
CA VAL A 9 -0.58 -10.52 -6.21
C VAL A 9 -0.49 -10.47 -7.72
N ASN A 10 -1.53 -10.96 -8.40
CA ASN A 10 -1.70 -10.78 -9.83
C ASN A 10 -3.19 -10.88 -10.20
N GLY A 11 -3.52 -10.66 -11.47
CA GLY A 11 -4.89 -10.76 -11.99
C GLY A 11 -5.58 -12.11 -11.73
N SER A 12 -4.82 -13.21 -11.59
CA SER A 12 -5.36 -14.55 -11.32
C SER A 12 -5.49 -14.86 -9.82
N PHE A 13 -4.71 -14.18 -8.97
CA PHE A 13 -4.70 -14.34 -7.52
C PHE A 13 -4.73 -12.98 -6.81
N PRO A 14 -5.85 -12.22 -6.94
CA PRO A 14 -5.98 -10.95 -6.25
C PRO A 14 -6.07 -11.10 -4.74
N SER A 15 -5.51 -10.14 -4.04
CA SER A 15 -5.79 -9.93 -2.62
C SER A 15 -7.08 -9.14 -2.47
N LYS A 16 -7.94 -9.53 -1.52
CA LYS A 16 -9.29 -8.93 -1.35
C LYS A 16 -9.52 -8.49 0.09
N VAL A 17 -10.25 -7.38 0.26
CA VAL A 17 -10.73 -6.88 1.55
C VAL A 17 -12.17 -6.41 1.42
N GLY A 18 -12.95 -6.48 2.50
CA GLY A 18 -14.36 -6.11 2.44
C GLY A 18 -15.14 -6.28 3.74
N GLY A 19 -16.46 -6.12 3.67
CA GLY A 19 -17.42 -6.28 4.75
C GLY A 19 -17.73 -5.01 5.56
N LEU A 20 -18.28 -5.20 6.76
CA LEU A 20 -18.75 -4.13 7.66
C LEU A 20 -17.62 -3.29 8.26
N GLY A 21 -17.97 -2.11 8.78
CA GLY A 21 -17.08 -1.16 9.42
C GLY A 21 -16.45 -0.16 8.46
N THR A 22 -16.01 0.98 9.02
CA THR A 22 -15.43 2.11 8.29
C THR A 22 -13.95 2.33 8.64
N THR A 23 -13.34 1.41 9.38
CA THR A 23 -11.90 1.44 9.66
C THR A 23 -11.11 0.92 8.46
N VAL A 24 -9.84 1.30 8.37
CA VAL A 24 -8.93 0.82 7.32
C VAL A 24 -8.86 -0.71 7.34
N LYS A 25 -8.98 -1.32 6.17
CA LYS A 25 -8.81 -2.76 5.94
C LYS A 25 -7.59 -2.98 5.05
N TYR A 26 -6.57 -3.63 5.58
CA TYR A 26 -5.33 -3.85 4.86
C TYR A 26 -5.40 -5.11 4.00
N PHE A 27 -4.88 -5.01 2.78
CA PHE A 27 -4.85 -6.14 1.85
C PHE A 27 -3.91 -7.23 2.36
N PRO A 28 -4.36 -8.51 2.46
CA PRO A 28 -3.48 -9.60 2.80
C PRO A 28 -2.43 -9.85 1.72
N ARG A 29 -1.24 -10.31 2.12
CA ARG A 29 -0.35 -10.97 1.16
C ARG A 29 -1.05 -12.25 0.68
N PRO A 30 -1.04 -12.62 -0.60
CA PRO A 30 -1.69 -13.86 -1.08
C PRO A 30 -0.88 -15.12 -0.78
N LEU A 31 0.43 -15.00 -0.58
CA LEU A 31 1.32 -16.12 -0.27
C LEU A 31 1.80 -16.04 1.18
N GLY A 32 1.74 -17.17 1.88
CA GLY A 32 2.40 -17.32 3.18
C GLY A 32 3.93 -17.30 3.06
N PRO A 33 4.66 -17.14 4.17
CA PRO A 33 6.14 -17.14 4.17
C PRO A 33 6.74 -18.48 3.72
N SER A 34 5.94 -19.56 3.71
CA SER A 34 6.33 -20.88 3.24
C SER A 34 5.11 -21.64 2.70
N ILE A 35 5.36 -22.70 1.93
CA ILE A 35 4.32 -23.58 1.38
C ILE A 35 3.48 -24.17 2.51
N GLY A 36 2.15 -24.09 2.39
CA GLY A 36 1.21 -24.63 3.36
C GLY A 36 0.96 -23.73 4.58
N VAL A 37 1.61 -22.56 4.68
CA VAL A 37 1.31 -21.56 5.70
C VAL A 37 0.31 -20.55 5.14
N ALA A 38 -0.73 -20.28 5.93
CA ALA A 38 -1.74 -19.30 5.55
C ALA A 38 -1.10 -17.92 5.33
N PRO A 39 -1.66 -17.11 4.41
CA PRO A 39 -1.13 -15.80 4.17
C PRO A 39 -1.33 -14.89 5.39
N LEU A 40 -0.35 -14.01 5.64
CA LEU A 40 -0.37 -13.13 6.80
C LEU A 40 -1.00 -11.80 6.39
N THR A 41 -2.07 -11.43 7.10
CA THR A 41 -2.84 -10.21 6.83
C THR A 41 -2.43 -9.11 7.80
N PRO A 42 -1.95 -7.96 7.29
CA PRO A 42 -1.75 -6.79 8.13
C PRO A 42 -3.07 -6.34 8.79
N SER A 43 -2.97 -5.78 9.98
CA SER A 43 -4.07 -5.20 10.75
C SER A 43 -3.62 -3.89 11.39
N SER A 44 -4.53 -3.20 12.08
CA SER A 44 -4.20 -2.00 12.85
C SER A 44 -3.15 -2.24 13.94
N THR A 45 -2.95 -3.50 14.36
CA THR A 45 -2.03 -3.88 15.45
C THR A 45 -0.88 -4.77 14.99
N SER A 46 -0.80 -5.15 13.71
CA SER A 46 0.24 -6.03 13.18
C SER A 46 0.53 -5.68 11.72
N ALA A 47 1.78 -5.43 11.36
CA ALA A 47 2.21 -5.24 9.97
C ALA A 47 2.80 -6.52 9.37
N VAL A 48 2.58 -7.68 9.98
CA VAL A 48 3.04 -8.96 9.44
C VAL A 48 2.39 -9.17 8.07
N GLY A 49 3.23 -9.35 7.05
CA GLY A 49 2.82 -9.39 5.65
C GLY A 49 3.11 -8.11 4.87
N ALA A 50 3.68 -7.05 5.47
CA ALA A 50 4.11 -5.86 4.75
C ALA A 50 5.18 -6.14 3.68
N LEU A 51 5.18 -5.32 2.62
CA LEU A 51 6.23 -5.34 1.59
C LEU A 51 7.46 -4.60 2.13
N ILE A 52 8.54 -5.30 2.40
CA ILE A 52 9.68 -4.76 3.13
C ILE A 52 10.68 -4.09 2.18
N LEU A 53 10.91 -2.79 2.33
CA LEU A 53 12.00 -2.09 1.66
C LEU A 53 13.33 -2.49 2.32
N PRO A 54 14.28 -3.14 1.62
CA PRO A 54 15.51 -3.59 2.22
C PRO A 54 16.48 -2.42 2.42
N ALA A 55 17.31 -2.50 3.46
CA ALA A 55 18.42 -1.59 3.69
C ALA A 55 19.53 -1.90 2.69
N ALA A 56 19.45 -1.27 1.54
CA ALA A 56 20.41 -1.41 0.45
C ALA A 56 20.80 -0.04 -0.08
N ASN A 57 22.08 0.13 -0.41
CA ASN A 57 22.60 1.41 -0.91
C ASN A 57 21.97 1.83 -2.26
N VAL A 58 21.35 0.90 -3.00
CA VAL A 58 20.57 1.21 -4.21
C VAL A 58 19.36 2.11 -3.91
N PHE A 59 18.83 2.11 -2.68
CA PHE A 59 17.74 2.99 -2.27
C PHE A 59 18.21 4.26 -1.55
N ASN A 60 19.52 4.42 -1.34
CA ASN A 60 20.08 5.56 -0.62
C ASN A 60 20.40 6.71 -1.59
N GLY A 61 19.58 7.75 -1.58
CA GLY A 61 19.70 8.92 -2.45
C GLY A 61 19.27 8.68 -3.90
N GLN A 62 18.63 7.55 -4.19
CA GLN A 62 18.09 7.22 -5.51
C GLN A 62 16.55 7.26 -5.49
N LEU A 63 15.96 7.52 -6.65
CA LEU A 63 14.52 7.42 -6.84
C LEU A 63 14.12 5.95 -6.94
N PHE A 64 12.97 5.62 -6.36
CA PHE A 64 12.32 4.33 -6.52
C PHE A 64 10.81 4.52 -6.53
N ASN A 65 10.09 3.57 -7.11
CA ASN A 65 8.66 3.63 -7.28
C ASN A 65 7.99 2.55 -6.42
N VAL A 66 6.82 2.89 -5.87
CA VAL A 66 5.90 1.95 -5.25
C VAL A 66 4.60 2.00 -6.04
N LEU A 67 4.29 0.90 -6.72
CA LEU A 67 3.11 0.78 -7.56
C LEU A 67 2.08 -0.06 -6.82
N ALA A 68 0.83 0.39 -6.80
CA ALA A 68 -0.29 -0.41 -6.31
C ALA A 68 -1.50 -0.24 -7.23
N GLY A 69 -2.13 -1.34 -7.63
CA GLY A 69 -3.23 -1.34 -8.58
C GLY A 69 -4.30 -2.38 -8.23
N GLY A 70 -5.55 -2.05 -8.52
CA GLY A 70 -6.68 -2.87 -8.10
C GLY A 70 -8.02 -2.48 -8.69
N SER A 71 -9.09 -3.04 -8.13
CA SER A 71 -10.46 -2.62 -8.42
C SER A 71 -11.36 -2.59 -7.18
N PHE A 72 -12.51 -1.93 -7.30
CA PHE A 72 -13.65 -2.02 -6.38
C PHE A 72 -14.95 -1.96 -7.20
N GLY A 73 -16.09 -2.41 -6.67
CA GLY A 73 -17.34 -2.47 -7.45
C GLY A 73 -17.63 -3.85 -8.05
N SER A 74 -18.47 -3.89 -9.09
CA SER A 74 -19.37 -5.02 -9.42
C SER A 74 -18.78 -6.40 -9.79
N ASP A 75 -17.49 -6.63 -9.63
CA ASP A 75 -16.86 -7.97 -9.64
C ASP A 75 -16.36 -8.42 -8.25
N THR A 76 -16.52 -7.53 -7.27
CA THR A 76 -16.00 -7.69 -5.90
C THR A 76 -17.11 -7.52 -4.87
N GLY A 77 -18.17 -6.79 -5.20
CA GLY A 77 -19.24 -6.36 -4.29
C GLY A 77 -19.44 -4.85 -4.44
N ASP A 78 -20.64 -4.35 -4.19
CA ASP A 78 -20.97 -2.95 -4.40
C ASP A 78 -20.63 -2.11 -3.16
N PRO A 79 -19.57 -1.29 -3.19
CA PRO A 79 -19.25 -0.48 -2.02
C PRO A 79 -20.33 0.58 -1.83
N SER A 80 -20.85 0.70 -0.62
CA SER A 80 -21.77 1.78 -0.28
C SER A 80 -21.01 3.02 0.20
N GLY A 81 -21.49 4.19 -0.20
CA GLY A 81 -20.86 5.47 0.15
C GLY A 81 -19.63 5.76 -0.69
N THR A 82 -18.44 5.82 -0.06
CA THR A 82 -17.17 6.13 -0.74
C THR A 82 -16.13 5.05 -0.48
N VAL A 83 -15.17 4.90 -1.37
CA VAL A 83 -13.97 4.07 -1.19
C VAL A 83 -12.74 4.96 -1.24
N THR A 84 -11.87 4.83 -0.25
CA THR A 84 -10.56 5.47 -0.23
C THR A 84 -9.49 4.39 -0.18
N ILE A 85 -8.55 4.40 -1.13
CA ILE A 85 -7.37 3.52 -1.11
C ILE A 85 -6.16 4.33 -0.68
N GLN A 86 -5.35 3.76 0.20
CA GLN A 86 -4.17 4.42 0.75
C GLN A 86 -2.97 3.48 0.77
N LEU A 87 -1.81 4.03 0.43
CA LEU A 87 -0.50 3.42 0.67
C LEU A 87 0.03 3.94 2.01
N PHE A 88 0.43 3.03 2.88
CA PHE A 88 1.03 3.34 4.17
C PHE A 88 2.48 2.85 4.21
N ALA A 89 3.35 3.67 4.80
CA ALA A 89 4.62 3.20 5.31
C ALA A 89 4.48 2.68 6.75
N VAL A 90 5.31 1.70 7.06
CA VAL A 90 5.41 1.05 8.36
C VAL A 90 6.82 1.28 8.91
N THR A 91 6.92 1.99 10.03
CA THR A 91 8.21 2.33 10.67
C THR A 91 8.35 1.83 12.12
N GLY A 92 7.27 1.35 12.72
CA GLY A 92 7.30 0.68 14.02
C GLY A 92 7.90 -0.73 13.93
N THR A 93 7.43 -1.64 14.78
CA THR A 93 7.75 -3.07 14.63
C THR A 93 6.65 -3.81 13.88
N LEU A 94 6.91 -5.02 13.39
CA LEU A 94 5.84 -5.83 12.78
C LEU A 94 4.72 -6.17 13.77
N ALA A 95 5.03 -6.32 15.06
CA ALA A 95 4.07 -6.65 16.11
C ALA A 95 3.43 -5.42 16.79
N SER A 96 3.98 -4.24 16.56
CA SER A 96 3.47 -2.94 17.03
C SER A 96 3.82 -1.89 15.98
N PRO A 97 3.06 -1.86 14.88
CA PRO A 97 3.36 -1.03 13.74
C PRO A 97 2.96 0.42 13.98
N THR A 98 3.71 1.32 13.35
CA THR A 98 3.32 2.72 13.17
C THR A 98 3.05 2.93 11.69
N TYR A 99 1.78 3.17 11.35
CA TYR A 99 1.34 3.39 9.98
C TYR A 99 1.26 4.87 9.67
N THR A 100 1.94 5.30 8.61
CA THR A 100 1.88 6.67 8.11
C THR A 100 1.41 6.64 6.65
N ALA A 101 0.31 7.32 6.34
CA ALA A 101 -0.19 7.41 4.97
C ALA A 101 0.79 8.22 4.10
N LEU A 102 1.19 7.66 2.96
CA LEU A 102 2.08 8.29 2.00
C LEU A 102 1.32 8.79 0.77
N ALA A 103 0.34 8.03 0.32
CA ALA A 103 -0.46 8.34 -0.85
C ALA A 103 -1.91 7.89 -0.64
N SER A 104 -2.84 8.58 -1.30
CA SER A 104 -4.27 8.32 -1.19
C SER A 104 -4.98 8.62 -2.50
N THR A 105 -5.97 7.79 -2.85
CA THR A 105 -6.89 8.12 -3.94
C THR A 105 -7.86 9.24 -3.58
N GLY A 106 -7.93 9.64 -2.31
CA GLY A 106 -9.07 10.39 -1.79
C GLY A 106 -10.35 9.54 -1.81
N ALA A 107 -11.44 10.14 -1.34
CA ALA A 107 -12.75 9.49 -1.31
C ALA A 107 -13.33 9.43 -2.73
N ILE A 108 -13.51 8.21 -3.26
CA ILE A 108 -14.12 7.95 -4.55
C ILE A 108 -15.55 7.45 -4.32
N THR A 109 -16.53 8.04 -4.98
CA THR A 109 -17.91 7.50 -4.98
C THR A 109 -18.04 6.46 -6.09
N PRO A 110 -18.17 5.16 -5.76
CA PRO A 110 -18.45 4.13 -6.75
C PRO A 110 -19.88 4.29 -7.28
N THR A 111 -20.13 3.69 -8.44
CA THR A 111 -21.50 3.50 -8.95
C THR A 111 -21.77 2.01 -9.04
N TYR A 112 -22.99 1.59 -8.70
CA TYR A 112 -23.45 0.20 -8.64
C TYR A 112 -23.50 -0.56 -9.99
N ALA A 113 -22.88 -0.03 -11.04
CA ALA A 113 -23.06 -0.50 -12.41
C ALA A 113 -21.83 -1.20 -13.00
N ALA A 114 -20.64 -1.03 -12.40
CA ALA A 114 -19.39 -1.55 -12.93
C ALA A 114 -18.31 -1.70 -11.85
N ALA A 115 -17.34 -2.59 -12.10
CA ALA A 115 -16.05 -2.57 -11.40
C ALA A 115 -15.21 -1.38 -11.90
N TYR A 116 -14.63 -0.64 -10.97
CA TYR A 116 -13.77 0.49 -11.25
C TYR A 116 -12.34 0.18 -10.86
N GLY A 117 -11.43 0.38 -11.81
CA GLY A 117 -9.99 0.30 -11.56
C GLY A 117 -9.49 1.49 -10.74
N TRP A 118 -8.51 1.22 -9.90
CA TRP A 118 -7.74 2.23 -9.18
C TRP A 118 -6.24 1.92 -9.27
N ALA A 119 -5.42 2.96 -9.20
CA ALA A 119 -3.96 2.83 -9.14
C ALA A 119 -3.34 3.96 -8.31
N LEU A 120 -2.23 3.64 -7.65
CA LEU A 120 -1.32 4.58 -7.02
C LEU A 120 0.07 4.34 -7.62
N ASP A 121 0.66 5.39 -8.20
CA ASP A 121 2.06 5.43 -8.63
C ASP A 121 2.79 6.42 -7.74
N VAL A 122 3.64 5.92 -6.85
CA VAL A 122 4.31 6.71 -5.82
C VAL A 122 5.80 6.71 -6.08
N THR A 123 6.36 7.86 -6.45
CA THR A 123 7.80 8.05 -6.62
C THR A 123 8.40 8.61 -5.33
N LEU A 124 9.38 7.91 -4.77
CA LEU A 124 9.98 8.20 -3.47
C LEU A 124 11.49 8.37 -3.59
N VAL A 125 12.05 9.20 -2.72
CA VAL A 125 13.49 9.35 -2.51
C VAL A 125 13.75 9.54 -1.03
N GLY A 126 14.81 8.90 -0.54
CA GLY A 126 15.31 9.14 0.80
C GLY A 126 16.79 8.84 0.88
N ASP A 127 17.45 9.38 1.90
CA ASP A 127 18.89 9.23 2.06
C ASP A 127 19.28 9.16 3.54
N ASN A 128 20.46 8.60 3.80
CA ASN A 128 20.98 8.43 5.16
C ASN A 128 21.38 9.75 5.84
N ASN A 129 21.69 10.79 5.08
CA ASN A 129 22.20 12.04 5.63
C ASN A 129 21.05 12.90 6.18
N SER A 130 19.92 12.93 5.49
CA SER A 130 18.68 13.53 5.98
C SER A 130 17.92 12.58 6.92
N GLY A 131 18.04 11.27 6.72
CA GLY A 131 17.24 10.26 7.42
C GLY A 131 15.75 10.38 7.09
N VAL A 132 15.43 11.01 5.96
CA VAL A 132 14.07 11.38 5.56
C VAL A 132 13.68 10.67 4.26
N LEU A 133 12.41 10.28 4.16
CA LEU A 133 11.76 9.85 2.92
C LEU A 133 10.66 10.85 2.55
N GLY A 134 10.68 11.29 1.29
CA GLY A 134 9.61 12.08 0.68
C GLY A 134 9.47 11.76 -0.80
N GLY A 135 8.55 12.43 -1.47
CA GLY A 135 8.35 12.24 -2.90
C GLY A 135 7.05 12.82 -3.39
N TYR A 136 6.51 12.23 -4.45
CA TYR A 136 5.24 12.60 -5.04
C TYR A 136 4.51 11.35 -5.54
N TYR A 137 3.22 11.50 -5.80
CA TYR A 137 2.39 10.43 -6.33
C TYR A 137 1.29 10.92 -7.25
N ASP A 138 0.89 10.00 -8.12
CA ASP A 138 -0.32 10.07 -8.92
C ASP A 138 -1.32 9.04 -8.41
N ALA A 139 -2.59 9.44 -8.38
CA ALA A 139 -3.68 8.56 -8.02
C ALA A 139 -4.69 8.53 -9.15
N ILE A 140 -5.03 7.34 -9.63
CA ILE A 140 -5.96 7.12 -10.72
C ILE A 140 -7.16 6.34 -10.18
N ALA A 141 -8.36 6.75 -10.56
CA ALA A 141 -9.58 5.99 -10.34
C ALA A 141 -10.50 6.15 -11.54
N ARG A 142 -11.15 5.06 -11.95
CA ARG A 142 -12.09 5.06 -13.09
C ARG A 142 -11.41 5.52 -14.40
N GLY A 143 -10.10 5.27 -14.53
CA GLY A 143 -9.31 5.69 -15.69
C GLY A 143 -9.00 7.19 -15.75
N ILE A 144 -9.24 7.94 -14.68
CA ILE A 144 -8.98 9.38 -14.61
C ILE A 144 -8.06 9.66 -13.43
N LEU A 145 -7.12 10.60 -13.60
CA LEU A 145 -6.29 11.10 -12.51
C LEU A 145 -7.18 11.83 -11.49
N VAL A 146 -7.20 11.33 -10.25
CA VAL A 146 -8.03 11.87 -9.16
C VAL A 146 -7.39 13.11 -8.55
N ASN A 147 -6.06 13.19 -8.60
CA ASN A 147 -5.31 14.41 -8.30
C ASN A 147 -5.21 15.25 -9.58
N SER A 148 -5.35 16.57 -9.51
CA SER A 148 -5.23 17.43 -10.71
C SER A 148 -3.80 17.55 -11.24
N SER A 149 -2.80 17.10 -10.47
CA SER A 149 -1.36 17.09 -10.78
C SER A 149 -0.64 16.13 -9.83
N HIS A 150 0.66 15.88 -10.05
CA HIS A 150 1.52 15.16 -9.10
C HIS A 150 1.38 15.77 -7.70
N LYS A 151 0.94 14.95 -6.75
CA LYS A 151 0.74 15.40 -5.37
C LYS A 151 1.96 15.02 -4.54
N VAL A 152 2.49 15.95 -3.75
CA VAL A 152 3.53 15.63 -2.76
C VAL A 152 2.99 14.56 -1.80
N THR A 153 3.85 13.64 -1.35
CA THR A 153 3.45 12.62 -0.37
C THR A 153 2.73 13.24 0.83
N ASP A 154 1.70 12.56 1.33
CA ASP A 154 0.85 13.09 2.42
C ASP A 154 1.64 13.26 3.74
N ALA A 155 2.79 12.62 3.85
CA ALA A 155 3.72 12.75 4.96
C ALA A 155 5.17 12.68 4.50
N VAL A 156 6.04 13.22 5.35
CA VAL A 156 7.49 13.03 5.32
C VAL A 156 7.85 12.08 6.46
N ILE A 157 8.55 11.00 6.16
CA ILE A 157 8.97 10.02 7.17
C ILE A 157 10.41 10.33 7.58
N SER A 158 10.69 10.30 8.88
CA SER A 158 12.03 10.57 9.42
C SER A 158 12.57 9.39 10.23
N GLY A 159 13.87 9.46 10.58
CA GLY A 159 14.54 8.46 11.40
C GLY A 159 14.95 7.20 10.63
N LEU A 160 15.09 7.29 9.31
CA LEU A 160 15.40 6.16 8.45
C LEU A 160 16.91 5.97 8.30
N ASN A 161 17.33 4.72 8.17
CA ASN A 161 18.69 4.36 7.83
C ASN A 161 18.68 3.29 6.73
N PHE A 162 19.05 3.70 5.53
CA PHE A 162 19.15 2.87 4.33
C PHE A 162 20.41 1.99 4.29
N ASN A 163 21.38 2.20 5.20
CA ASN A 163 22.57 1.36 5.31
C ASN A 163 22.40 0.21 6.32
N THR A 164 21.83 0.50 7.49
CA THR A 164 21.69 -0.49 8.59
C THR A 164 20.27 -0.98 8.79
N GLY A 165 19.29 -0.28 8.21
CA GLY A 165 17.87 -0.56 8.41
C GLY A 165 17.34 -0.08 9.76
N ASN A 166 16.06 -0.36 9.96
CA ASN A 166 15.27 -0.21 11.15
C ASN A 166 15.22 -1.55 11.91
N VAL A 167 15.86 -1.58 13.07
CA VAL A 167 15.92 -2.75 13.95
C VAL A 167 14.54 -3.28 14.37
N GLY A 168 13.50 -2.45 14.35
CA GLY A 168 12.14 -2.82 14.71
C GLY A 168 11.43 -3.73 13.70
N LEU A 169 11.84 -3.70 12.43
CA LEU A 169 11.28 -4.54 11.37
C LEU A 169 12.13 -5.79 11.06
N GLY A 170 13.26 -5.94 11.76
CA GLY A 170 14.29 -6.94 11.50
C GLY A 170 15.56 -6.32 10.89
N GLN A 171 16.72 -6.92 11.13
CA GLN A 171 17.98 -6.46 10.53
C GLN A 171 17.86 -6.48 9.00
N GLY A 172 18.24 -5.37 8.35
CA GLY A 172 18.26 -5.26 6.89
C GLY A 172 16.96 -4.74 6.24
N ALA A 173 15.99 -4.24 7.01
CA ALA A 173 14.77 -3.61 6.50
C ALA A 173 14.77 -2.11 6.83
N VAL A 174 14.55 -1.19 5.87
CA VAL A 174 14.39 0.25 6.16
C VAL A 174 13.00 0.55 6.69
N MET A 175 11.98 0.04 6.01
CA MET A 175 10.56 0.20 6.34
C MET A 175 9.73 -0.89 5.68
N GLY A 176 8.46 -1.01 6.07
CA GLY A 176 7.48 -1.81 5.34
C GLY A 176 6.49 -0.92 4.60
N PHE A 177 5.82 -1.47 3.59
CA PHE A 177 4.67 -0.86 2.93
C PHE A 177 3.45 -1.78 3.02
N VAL A 178 2.29 -1.17 3.23
CA VAL A 178 0.99 -1.86 3.15
C VAL A 178 -0.01 -0.99 2.39
N VAL A 179 -0.94 -1.63 1.70
CA VAL A 179 -2.07 -0.96 1.07
C VAL A 179 -3.32 -1.24 1.90
N GLY A 180 -4.16 -0.22 2.10
CA GLY A 180 -5.43 -0.34 2.79
C GLY A 180 -6.59 0.31 2.04
N ALA A 181 -7.78 -0.25 2.22
CA ALA A 181 -9.04 0.30 1.75
C ALA A 181 -9.91 0.75 2.93
N THR A 182 -10.51 1.93 2.82
CA THR A 182 -11.48 2.47 3.77
C THR A 182 -12.80 2.68 3.06
N PHE A 183 -13.88 2.15 3.64
CA PHE A 183 -15.24 2.32 3.13
C PHE A 183 -15.97 3.39 3.95
N GLY A 184 -16.55 4.38 3.28
CA GLY A 184 -17.22 5.52 3.91
C GLY A 184 -18.56 5.16 4.56
N THR A 185 -19.13 4.01 4.22
CA THR A 185 -20.34 3.48 4.85
C THR A 185 -20.10 2.02 5.23
N SER A 186 -20.60 1.61 6.40
CA SER A 186 -20.48 0.22 6.87
C SER A 186 -21.54 -0.66 6.20
N ASP A 187 -21.12 -1.53 5.29
CA ASP A 187 -22.00 -2.42 4.53
C ASP A 187 -21.30 -3.77 4.28
N ALA A 188 -22.06 -4.85 4.36
CA ALA A 188 -21.54 -6.20 4.15
C ALA A 188 -21.09 -6.45 2.71
N THR A 189 -21.60 -5.67 1.75
CA THR A 189 -21.27 -5.79 0.32
C THR A 189 -19.99 -5.07 -0.09
N ASN A 190 -19.47 -4.19 0.77
CA ASN A 190 -18.21 -3.46 0.55
C ASN A 190 -17.08 -4.42 0.20
N THR A 191 -16.44 -4.24 -0.95
CA THR A 191 -15.25 -5.01 -1.31
C THR A 191 -14.33 -4.21 -2.21
N ALA A 192 -13.03 -4.47 -2.08
CA ALA A 192 -11.98 -4.03 -2.98
C ALA A 192 -10.97 -5.16 -3.22
N SER A 193 -10.31 -5.15 -4.37
CA SER A 193 -9.26 -6.08 -4.76
C SER A 193 -7.96 -5.35 -5.09
N LEU A 194 -6.84 -6.00 -4.83
CA LEU A 194 -5.48 -5.61 -5.15
C LEU A 194 -4.90 -6.64 -6.13
N PHE A 195 -4.51 -6.19 -7.31
CA PHE A 195 -3.93 -7.01 -8.37
C PHE A 195 -2.43 -6.79 -8.54
N GLU A 196 -1.92 -5.64 -8.14
CA GLU A 196 -0.51 -5.27 -8.25
C GLU A 196 -0.07 -4.55 -6.98
N PHE A 197 1.08 -4.93 -6.43
CA PHE A 197 1.76 -4.19 -5.38
C PHE A 197 3.26 -4.49 -5.39
N THR A 198 4.06 -3.54 -5.84
CA THR A 198 5.49 -3.75 -6.15
C THR A 198 6.34 -2.55 -5.74
N ILE A 199 7.64 -2.81 -5.57
CA ILE A 199 8.69 -1.78 -5.47
C ILE A 199 9.60 -1.93 -6.68
N GLU A 200 9.85 -0.82 -7.38
CA GLU A 200 10.71 -0.75 -8.56
C GLU A 200 11.83 0.28 -8.37
N SER A 201 13.00 0.01 -8.94
CA SER A 201 14.12 0.95 -9.05
C SER A 201 14.75 0.90 -10.43
#